data_AF-A0AAU4U7D5-F1
#
_entry.id   AF-A0AAU4U7D5-F1
#
_cell.length_a   1.000
_cell.length_b   1.000
_cell.length_c   1.000
_cell.angle_alpha   90.00
_cell.angle_beta   90.00
_cell.angle_gamma   90.00
#
_symmetry.space_group_name_H-M   'P 1'
#
loop_
_entity.id
_entity.type
_entity.pdbx_description
1 polymer ?
#
loop_
_entity_poly.entity_id
_entity_poly.type
_entity_poly.pdbx_seq_one_letter_code
_entity_poly.pdbx_strand_id
1 'polypeptide(L)'
;MSGESGGEWYVLVEKMSARLSDSSWSLDDKLHVDGGREQALARAEELSLSYPKDHLGGAAEYGYLMFRASETSWLLEFSREFWNEYRNRPMTSTSHVRISVAQLVASKETPPAEPPAAKKGILRRTLGRD
;
A
#
# COMPACT_ATOMS: atom_id res chain seq x y z
N MET A 1 -15.48 34.65 -10.29
CA MET A 1 -15.70 33.33 -9.66
C MET A 1 -14.32 32.78 -9.32
N SER A 2 -13.86 33.02 -8.11
CA SER A 2 -12.58 32.52 -7.63
C SER A 2 -12.81 31.08 -7.18
N GLY A 3 -12.40 30.11 -8.01
CA GLY A 3 -12.43 28.72 -7.62
C GLY A 3 -11.45 28.52 -6.47
N GLU A 4 -11.95 28.19 -5.29
CA GLU A 4 -11.12 27.57 -4.27
C GLU A 4 -10.45 26.37 -4.94
N SER A 5 -9.12 26.42 -5.03
CA SER A 5 -8.31 25.27 -5.38
C SER A 5 -8.44 24.30 -4.22
N GLY A 6 -9.51 23.50 -4.23
CA GLY A 6 -9.69 22.39 -3.30
C GLY A 6 -8.43 21.54 -3.38
N GLY A 7 -7.69 21.45 -2.27
CA GLY A 7 -6.39 20.78 -2.26
C GLY A 7 -6.52 19.33 -2.76
N GLU A 8 -5.45 18.78 -3.32
CA GLU A 8 -5.47 17.46 -3.93
C GLU A 8 -5.83 16.38 -2.89
N TRP A 9 -6.88 15.60 -3.18
CA TRP A 9 -7.34 14.52 -2.32
C TRP A 9 -6.89 13.16 -2.84
N TYR A 10 -6.58 12.28 -1.90
CA TYR A 10 -6.13 10.93 -2.18
C TYR A 10 -6.86 9.92 -1.29
N VAL A 11 -7.04 8.73 -1.85
CA VAL A 11 -7.32 7.52 -1.07
C VAL A 11 -6.01 6.77 -0.91
N LEU A 12 -5.61 6.54 0.33
CA LEU A 12 -4.40 5.82 0.70
C LEU A 12 -4.79 4.40 1.10
N VAL A 13 -4.07 3.42 0.56
CA VAL A 13 -4.19 2.01 0.92
C VAL A 13 -2.92 1.60 1.64
N GLU A 14 -3.05 1.25 2.92
CA GLU A 14 -1.95 0.77 3.73
C GLU A 14 -2.14 -0.72 4.01
N LYS A 15 -1.06 -1.50 3.94
CA LYS A 15 -1.05 -2.90 4.33
C LYS A 15 -0.19 -3.10 5.55
N MET A 16 -0.66 -3.93 6.48
CA MET A 16 0.16 -4.36 7.60
C MET A 16 1.12 -5.44 7.11
N SER A 17 2.41 -5.14 7.12
CA SER A 17 3.46 -6.11 6.82
C SER A 17 3.83 -6.87 8.08
N ALA A 18 3.67 -8.19 8.06
CA ALA A 18 4.10 -9.08 9.14
C ALA A 18 5.54 -9.58 8.93
N ARG A 19 6.46 -8.73 8.46
CA ARG A 19 7.88 -9.12 8.34
C ARG A 19 8.58 -8.92 9.69
N LEU A 20 8.92 -10.06 10.31
CA LEU A 20 9.87 -10.25 11.41
C LEU A 20 9.80 -9.18 12.53
N SER A 21 9.12 -9.56 13.61
CA SER A 21 8.96 -8.89 14.91
C SER A 21 8.26 -7.53 14.94
N ASP A 22 8.28 -6.72 13.88
CA ASP A 22 7.62 -5.41 13.88
C ASP A 22 6.46 -5.37 12.90
N SER A 23 5.26 -5.23 13.46
CA SER A 23 4.05 -5.00 12.69
C SER A 23 4.03 -3.55 12.20
N SER A 24 4.58 -3.30 11.01
CA SER A 24 4.59 -1.98 10.39
C SER A 24 3.52 -1.85 9.32
N TRP A 25 2.87 -0.69 9.25
CA TRP A 25 2.03 -0.30 8.13
C TRP A 25 2.91 0.28 7.02
N SER A 26 2.70 -0.21 5.79
CA SER A 26 3.32 0.35 4.59
C SER A 26 2.25 0.83 3.62
N LEU A 27 2.46 2.01 3.04
CA LEU A 27 1.64 2.49 1.94
C LEU A 27 1.83 1.57 0.73
N ASP A 28 0.77 0.88 0.36
CA ASP A 28 0.72 -0.08 -0.75
C ASP A 28 0.24 0.61 -2.03
N ASP A 29 -0.75 1.48 -1.93
CA ASP A 29 -1.27 2.25 -3.06
C ASP A 29 -1.73 3.66 -2.65
N LYS A 30 -1.75 4.57 -3.62
CA LYS A 30 -2.23 5.95 -3.49
C LYS A 30 -3.01 6.33 -4.75
N LEU A 31 -4.32 6.50 -4.58
CA LEU A 31 -5.24 6.85 -5.65
C LEU A 31 -5.57 8.34 -5.58
N HIS A 32 -5.28 9.08 -6.64
CA HIS A 32 -5.75 10.46 -6.77
C HIS A 32 -7.25 10.48 -6.99
N VAL A 33 -7.95 11.44 -6.38
CA VAL A 33 -9.38 11.63 -6.58
C VAL A 33 -9.63 13.01 -7.14
N ASP A 34 -10.23 13.06 -8.32
CA ASP A 34 -10.72 14.30 -8.91
C ASP A 34 -11.91 14.82 -8.08
N GLY A 35 -11.72 15.98 -7.44
CA GLY A 35 -12.75 16.63 -6.64
C GLY A 35 -12.30 16.93 -5.21
N GLY A 36 -13.29 17.09 -4.33
CA GLY A 36 -13.09 17.44 -2.92
C GLY A 36 -13.14 16.23 -1.98
N ARG A 37 -13.20 16.55 -0.68
CA ARG A 37 -13.26 15.56 0.40
C ARG A 37 -14.39 14.55 0.24
N GLU A 38 -15.57 14.99 -0.22
CA GLU A 38 -16.75 14.14 -0.36
C GLU A 38 -16.55 13.07 -1.45
N GLN A 39 -15.96 13.46 -2.58
CA GLN A 39 -15.62 12.53 -3.66
C GLN A 39 -14.57 11.51 -3.19
N ALA A 40 -13.58 11.96 -2.42
CA ALA A 40 -12.57 11.07 -1.86
C ALA A 40 -13.16 10.09 -0.83
N LEU A 41 -14.13 10.52 -0.02
CA LEU A 41 -14.87 9.65 0.89
C LEU A 41 -15.69 8.60 0.15
N ALA A 42 -16.47 9.01 -0.85
CA ALA A 42 -17.26 8.09 -1.66
C ALA A 42 -16.35 7.06 -2.37
N ARG A 43 -15.20 7.52 -2.88
CA ARG A 43 -14.23 6.63 -3.52
C ARG A 43 -13.58 5.65 -2.54
N ALA A 44 -13.25 6.10 -1.33
CA ALA A 44 -12.71 5.23 -0.28
C ALA A 44 -13.73 4.18 0.18
N GLU A 45 -15.00 4.57 0.31
CA GLU A 45 -16.08 3.64 0.65
C GLU A 45 -16.28 2.59 -0.45
N GLU A 46 -16.37 3.02 -1.71
CA GLU A 46 -16.45 2.11 -2.87
C GLU A 46 -15.27 1.13 -2.89
N LEU A 47 -14.06 1.66 -2.72
CA LEU A 47 -12.85 0.84 -2.69
C LEU A 47 -12.89 -0.16 -1.54
N SER A 48 -13.35 0.24 -0.35
CA SER A 48 -13.45 -0.67 0.80
C SER A 48 -14.38 -1.86 0.54
N LEU A 49 -15.44 -1.65 -0.25
CA LEU A 49 -16.39 -2.71 -0.62
C LEU A 49 -15.87 -3.61 -1.75
N SER A 50 -15.08 -3.07 -2.68
CA SER A 50 -14.54 -3.83 -3.82
C SER A 50 -13.21 -4.52 -3.49
N TYR A 51 -12.44 -3.99 -2.53
CA TYR A 51 -11.09 -4.45 -2.19
C TYR A 51 -10.96 -5.98 -2.03
N PRO A 52 -11.84 -6.66 -1.27
CA PRO A 52 -11.71 -8.11 -1.07
C PRO A 52 -11.82 -8.90 -2.37
N LYS A 53 -12.62 -8.43 -3.34
CA LYS A 53 -12.84 -9.11 -4.62
C LYS A 53 -11.69 -8.89 -5.58
N ASP A 54 -11.16 -7.67 -5.61
CA ASP A 54 -10.21 -7.25 -6.62
C ASP A 54 -8.75 -7.59 -6.24
N HIS A 55 -8.45 -7.64 -4.93
CA HIS A 55 -7.05 -7.72 -4.44
C HIS A 55 -6.73 -9.04 -3.73
N LEU A 56 -7.72 -9.86 -3.40
CA LEU A 56 -7.50 -11.20 -2.86
C LEU A 56 -7.74 -12.21 -3.98
N GLY A 57 -6.66 -12.68 -4.59
CA GLY A 57 -6.71 -13.85 -5.46
C GLY A 57 -7.32 -15.02 -4.68
N GLY A 58 -8.55 -15.40 -5.03
CA GLY A 58 -9.32 -16.39 -4.27
C GLY A 58 -10.18 -15.80 -3.15
N ALA A 59 -10.85 -14.67 -3.37
CA ALA A 59 -11.78 -14.04 -2.42
C ALA A 59 -12.79 -14.99 -1.73
N ALA A 60 -13.15 -16.11 -2.39
CA ALA A 60 -14.02 -17.14 -1.81
C ALA A 60 -13.39 -17.93 -0.64
N GLU A 61 -12.06 -17.94 -0.52
CA GLU A 61 -11.32 -18.65 0.54
C GLU A 61 -11.03 -17.78 1.77
N TYR A 62 -11.35 -16.48 1.70
CA TYR A 62 -11.09 -15.52 2.78
C TYR A 62 -12.40 -15.10 3.44
N GLY A 63 -12.45 -15.22 4.76
CA GLY A 63 -13.38 -14.41 5.57
C GLY A 63 -12.84 -13.00 5.68
N TYR A 64 -13.73 -12.00 5.71
CA TYR A 64 -13.31 -10.62 5.96
C TYR A 64 -14.24 -9.89 6.91
N LEU A 65 -13.65 -8.99 7.69
CA LEU A 65 -14.35 -8.04 8.53
C LEU A 65 -13.98 -6.64 8.04
N MET A 66 -14.97 -5.75 7.96
CA MET A 66 -14.77 -4.36 7.60
C MET A 66 -15.23 -3.48 8.75
N PHE A 67 -14.30 -2.73 9.32
CA PHE A 67 -14.54 -1.79 10.39
C PHE A 67 -14.45 -0.37 9.85
N ARG A 68 -15.43 0.46 10.19
CA ARG A 68 -15.28 1.90 10.05
C ARG A 68 -14.47 2.42 11.23
N ALA A 69 -13.18 2.68 11.02
CA ALA A 69 -12.25 3.11 12.08
C ALA A 69 -12.40 4.60 12.39
N SER A 70 -12.75 5.41 11.39
CA SER A 70 -13.13 6.82 11.54
C SER A 70 -14.08 7.25 10.42
N GLU A 71 -14.48 8.52 10.40
CA GLU A 71 -15.25 9.06 9.28
C GLU A 71 -14.53 8.93 7.93
N THR A 72 -13.20 8.95 7.95
CA THR A 72 -12.32 8.97 6.77
C THR A 72 -11.48 7.71 6.64
N SER A 73 -11.68 6.69 7.47
CA SER A 73 -10.85 5.49 7.47
C SER A 73 -11.62 4.21 7.74
N TRP A 74 -11.30 3.19 6.95
CA TRP A 74 -11.80 1.83 7.03
C TRP A 74 -10.64 0.87 7.28
N LEU A 75 -10.84 -0.07 8.18
CA LEU A 75 -9.91 -1.15 8.45
C LEU A 75 -10.56 -2.46 8.01
N LEU A 76 -9.90 -3.17 7.10
CA LEU A 76 -10.29 -4.48 6.63
C LEU A 76 -9.36 -5.51 7.26
N GLU A 77 -9.95 -6.53 7.85
CA GLU A 77 -9.24 -7.71 8.32
C GLU A 77 -9.62 -8.89 7.42
N PHE A 78 -8.62 -9.60 6.93
CA PHE A 78 -8.77 -10.79 6.10
C PHE A 78 -8.23 -11.99 6.85
N SER A 79 -9.02 -13.05 6.95
CA SER A 79 -8.64 -14.28 7.61
C SER A 79 -8.87 -15.47 6.68
N ARG A 80 -7.87 -16.35 6.58
CA ARG A 80 -7.95 -17.62 5.85
C ARG A 80 -7.44 -18.74 6.73
N GLU A 81 -8.22 -19.81 6.80
CA GLU A 81 -7.76 -21.07 7.37
C GLU A 81 -7.09 -21.90 6.29
N PHE A 82 -5.97 -22.53 6.64
CA PHE A 82 -5.26 -23.45 5.76
C PHE A 82 -4.61 -24.56 6.58
N TRP A 83 -4.43 -25.71 5.96
CA TRP A 83 -3.66 -26.79 6.56
C TRP A 83 -2.17 -26.48 6.46
N ASN A 84 -1.46 -26.42 7.59
CA ASN A 84 -0.01 -26.28 7.58
C ASN A 84 0.64 -27.68 7.60
N GLU A 85 1.15 -28.13 6.45
CA GLU A 85 1.77 -29.45 6.33
C GLU A 85 2.98 -29.63 7.26
N TYR A 86 3.82 -28.61 7.41
CA TYR A 86 5.02 -28.67 8.26
C TYR A 86 4.67 -28.86 9.75
N ARG A 87 3.59 -28.25 10.22
CA ARG A 87 3.13 -28.35 11.62
C ARG A 87 2.02 -29.39 11.82
N ASN A 88 1.59 -30.06 10.74
CA ASN A 88 0.51 -31.04 10.70
C ASN A 88 -0.74 -30.63 11.50
N ARG A 89 -1.18 -29.38 11.33
CA ARG A 89 -2.32 -28.80 12.06
C ARG A 89 -2.96 -27.66 11.26
N PRO A 90 -4.23 -27.34 11.50
CA PRO A 90 -4.83 -26.15 10.91
C PRO A 90 -4.15 -24.89 11.45
N MET A 91 -3.99 -23.89 10.59
CA MET A 91 -3.52 -22.56 10.96
C MET A 91 -4.41 -21.50 10.32
N THR A 92 -4.57 -20.40 11.04
CA THR A 92 -5.23 -19.20 10.54
C THR A 92 -4.16 -18.18 10.17
N SER A 93 -4.24 -17.65 8.96
CA SER A 93 -3.49 -16.47 8.55
C SER A 93 -4.43 -15.27 8.59
N THR A 94 -4.00 -14.19 9.23
CA THR A 94 -4.73 -12.93 9.27
C THR A 94 -3.87 -11.83 8.66
N SER A 95 -4.46 -10.98 7.83
CA SER A 95 -3.83 -9.78 7.28
C SER A 95 -4.76 -8.58 7.41
N HIS A 96 -4.17 -7.39 7.46
CA HIS A 96 -4.92 -6.15 7.65
C HIS A 96 -4.61 -5.15 6.56
N VAL A 97 -5.65 -4.46 6.11
CA VAL A 97 -5.59 -3.37 5.14
C VAL A 97 -6.33 -2.18 5.69
N ARG A 98 -5.76 -0.99 5.58
CA ARG A 98 -6.39 0.27 5.95
C ARG A 98 -6.58 1.11 4.72
N ILE A 99 -7.81 1.58 4.52
CA ILE A 99 -8.15 2.51 3.46
C ILE A 99 -8.48 3.83 4.14
N SER A 100 -7.84 4.91 3.74
CA SER A 100 -8.05 6.22 4.36
C SER A 100 -8.06 7.36 3.34
N VAL A 101 -8.81 8.41 3.66
CA VAL A 101 -8.85 9.64 2.88
C VAL A 101 -7.85 10.64 3.44
N ALA A 102 -7.02 11.20 2.57
CA ALA A 102 -6.00 12.18 2.94
C ALA A 102 -5.99 13.37 1.97
N GLN A 103 -5.75 14.56 2.50
CA GLN A 103 -5.44 15.75 1.73
C GLN A 103 -3.92 15.86 1.57
N LEU A 104 -3.44 16.14 0.36
CA LEU A 104 -2.05 16.48 0.14
C LEU A 104 -1.79 17.90 0.63
N VAL A 105 -1.01 18.02 1.70
CA VAL A 105 -0.70 19.31 2.35
C VAL A 105 0.62 19.93 1.87
N ALA A 106 1.54 19.11 1.36
CA ALA A 106 2.82 19.54 0.85
C ALA A 106 3.35 18.52 -0.15
N SER A 107 3.99 19.01 -1.21
CA SER A 107 4.71 18.19 -2.17
C SER A 107 6.07 18.80 -2.44
N LYS A 108 7.04 17.93 -2.72
CA LYS A 108 8.35 18.30 -3.23
C LYS A 108 8.69 17.31 -4.33
N GLU A 109 9.06 17.83 -5.48
CA GLU A 109 9.49 16.99 -6.60
C GLU A 109 10.79 16.26 -6.22
N THR A 110 10.84 14.95 -6.53
CA THR A 110 12.03 14.14 -6.30
C THR A 110 13.14 14.67 -7.21
N PRO A 111 14.31 15.04 -6.68
CA PRO A 111 15.42 15.48 -7.52
C PRO A 111 15.85 14.35 -8.46
N PRO A 112 16.31 14.66 -9.68
CA PRO A 112 16.81 13.65 -10.60
C PRO A 112 17.91 12.81 -9.95
N ALA A 113 17.87 11.49 -10.14
CA ALA A 113 18.92 10.62 -9.65
C ALA A 113 20.19 10.81 -10.49
N GLU A 114 21.28 11.21 -9.85
CA GLU A 114 22.60 11.20 -10.49
C GLU A 114 23.22 9.81 -10.36
N PRO A 115 23.83 9.25 -11.43
CA PRO A 115 24.59 8.03 -11.31
C PRO A 115 25.75 8.23 -10.32
N PRO A 116 26.09 7.21 -9.51
CA PRO A 116 27.22 7.32 -8.60
C PRO A 116 28.47 7.67 -9.39
N ALA A 117 29.22 8.69 -8.92
CA ALA A 117 30.44 9.13 -9.58
C ALA A 117 31.34 7.91 -9.86
N ALA A 118 31.73 7.74 -11.13
CA ALA A 118 32.67 6.70 -11.50
C ALA A 118 33.92 6.85 -10.63
N LYS A 119 34.22 5.83 -9.82
CA LYS A 119 35.49 5.74 -9.11
C LYS A 119 36.61 5.74 -10.16
N LYS A 120 37.22 6.90 -10.42
CA LYS A 120 38.49 6.99 -11.17
C LYS A 120 39.52 6.17 -10.40
N GLY A 121 39.79 4.95 -10.82
CA GLY A 121 40.86 4.17 -10.16
C GLY A 121 40.96 2.66 -10.38
N ILE A 122 40.10 1.99 -11.14
CA ILE A 122 40.29 0.56 -11.43
C ILE A 122 40.11 0.28 -12.92
N LEU A 123 40.99 0.85 -13.74
CA LEU A 123 41.24 0.33 -15.09
C LEU A 123 42.46 -0.58 -15.04
N ARG A 124 42.15 -1.89 -15.07
CA ARG A 124 42.75 -2.90 -15.95
C ARG A 124 44.27 -2.82 -16.12
N ARG A 125 45.00 -3.68 -15.41
CA ARG A 125 46.22 -4.27 -15.94
C ARG A 125 46.17 -5.79 -15.76
N THR A 126 46.62 -6.49 -16.81
CA THR A 126 46.88 -7.93 -16.97
C THR A 126 45.79 -8.81 -17.61
N LEU A 127 45.57 -8.61 -18.91
CA LEU A 127 45.42 -9.70 -19.88
C LEU A 127 46.49 -9.47 -20.96
N GLY A 128 47.51 -10.32 -20.96
CA GLY A 128 48.70 -10.22 -21.81
C GLY A 128 49.79 -11.18 -21.34
N ARG A 129 49.53 -12.48 -21.53
CA ARG A 129 50.44 -13.64 -21.44
C ARG A 129 49.67 -14.78 -22.12
N ASP A 130 50.08 -15.43 -23.20
CA ASP A 130 51.31 -15.49 -24.02
C ASP A 130 50.92 -15.35 -25.51
#